data_AF-A0ABD8B435-F1
#
_entry.id   AF-A0ABD8B435-F1
#
_cell.length_a   1.000
_cell.length_b   1.000
_cell.length_c   1.000
_cell.angle_alpha   90.00
_cell.angle_beta   90.00
_cell.angle_gamma   90.00
#
_symmetry.space_group_name_H-M   'P 1'
#
loop_
_entity.id
_entity.type
_entity.pdbx_description
1 polymer ?
#
loop_
_entity_poly.entity_id
_entity_poly.type
_entity_poly.pdbx_seq_one_letter_code
_entity_poly.pdbx_strand_id
1 'polypeptide(L)' 'MIQRGNNRSECFYSDEDYIFYVDKLDLLAELYGCEIHAMCLMTNHVHLLLTPTCFAGAGLLMKGLGQR' A
#
# COMPACT_ATOMS: atom_id res chain seq x y z
N MET A 1 -5.30 -4.92 5.81
CA MET A 1 -5.80 -3.60 5.38
C MET A 1 -6.17 -3.65 3.90
N ILE A 2 -7.13 -2.81 3.47
CA ILE A 2 -7.57 -2.73 2.07
C ILE A 2 -7.54 -1.26 1.64
N GLN A 3 -6.92 -0.99 0.49
CA GLN A 3 -6.94 0.30 -0.19
C GLN A 3 -7.70 0.13 -1.51
N ARG A 4 -8.60 1.06 -1.85
CA ARG A 4 -9.39 0.98 -3.09
C ARG A 4 -9.38 2.31 -3.82
N GLY A 5 -9.35 2.24 -5.15
CA GLY A 5 -9.45 3.41 -6.00
C GLY A 5 -10.71 4.22 -5.74
N ASN A 6 -10.59 5.54 -5.84
CA ASN A 6 -11.74 6.44 -5.72
C ASN A 6 -12.79 6.06 -6.79
N ASN A 7 -14.06 6.01 -6.42
CA ASN A 7 -15.15 5.52 -7.27
C ASN A 7 -14.94 4.11 -7.86
N ARG A 8 -14.07 3.29 -7.25
CA ARG A 8 -13.67 1.95 -7.73
C ARG A 8 -12.97 1.97 -9.09
N SER A 9 -12.49 3.14 -9.52
CA SER A 9 -11.68 3.32 -10.72
C SER A 9 -10.36 2.55 -10.58
N GLU A 10 -9.74 2.29 -11.72
CA GLU A 10 -8.44 1.65 -11.79
C GLU A 10 -7.37 2.52 -11.08
N CYS A 11 -6.54 1.85 -10.29
CA CYS A 11 -5.36 2.39 -9.63
C CYS A 11 -4.09 2.11 -10.45
N PHE A 12 -4.12 1.07 -11.27
CA PHE A 12 -2.97 0.58 -12.03
C PHE A 12 -3.38 0.45 -13.50
N TYR A 13 -2.71 1.20 -14.37
CA TYR A 13 -2.96 1.27 -15.80
C TYR A 13 -1.88 0.57 -16.62
N SER A 14 -0.68 0.39 -16.04
CA SER A 14 0.40 -0.40 -16.63
C SER A 14 1.19 -1.19 -15.59
N ASP A 15 2.05 -2.11 -16.05
CA ASP A 15 2.90 -2.92 -15.17
C ASP A 15 3.86 -2.05 -14.33
N GLU A 16 4.28 -0.91 -14.86
CA GLU A 16 5.11 0.06 -14.13
C GLU A 16 4.40 0.63 -12.90
N ASP A 17 3.08 0.78 -12.92
CA ASP A 17 2.32 1.27 -11.76
C ASP A 17 2.37 0.27 -10.60
N TYR A 18 2.35 -1.03 -10.91
CA TYR A 18 2.47 -2.08 -9.89
C TYR A 18 3.86 -2.10 -9.26
N ILE A 19 4.90 -2.02 -10.09
CA ILE A 19 6.30 -1.96 -9.62
C ILE A 19 6.48 -0.73 -8.73
N PHE A 20 6.06 0.44 -9.21
CA PHE A 20 6.13 1.69 -8.46
C PHE A 20 5.40 1.60 -7.11
N TYR A 21 4.23 0.95 -7.07
CA TYR A 21 3.49 0.78 -5.83
C TYR A 21 4.21 -0.13 -4.83
N VAL A 22 4.78 -1.25 -5.29
CA VAL A 22 5.52 -2.16 -4.43
C VAL A 22 6.77 -1.47 -3.87
N ASP A 23 7.53 -0.76 -4.69
CA ASP A 23 8.71 0.01 -4.26
C ASP A 23 8.35 1.05 -3.20
N LYS A 24 7.24 1.77 -3.42
CA LYS A 24 6.75 2.78 -2.47
C LYS A 24 6.24 2.13 -1.18
N LEU A 25 5.54 1.00 -1.28
CA LEU A 25 5.06 0.24 -0.12
C LEU A 25 6.23 -0.19 0.75
N ASP A 26 7.30 -0.73 0.16
CA ASP A 26 8.48 -1.21 0.87
C ASP A 26 9.19 -0.05 1.60
N LEU A 27 9.44 1.06 0.89
CA LEU A 27 10.03 2.26 1.48
C LEU A 27 9.22 2.79 2.68
N LEU A 28 7.90 2.86 2.56
CA LEU A 28 7.04 3.35 3.63
C LEU A 28 6.88 2.35 4.77
N ALA A 29 6.95 1.05 4.48
CA ALA A 29 6.95 -0.02 5.47
C ALA A 29 8.18 0.06 6.36
N GLU A 30 9.36 0.26 5.78
CA GLU A 30 10.59 0.51 6.54
C GLU A 30 10.50 1.81 7.34
N LEU A 31 10.07 2.91 6.71
CA LEU A 31 10.01 4.23 7.34
C LEU A 31 9.06 4.29 8.53
N TYR A 32 7.92 3.60 8.47
CA TYR A 32 6.88 3.65 9.50
C TYR A 32 6.81 2.39 10.38
N GLY A 33 7.77 1.47 10.23
CA GLY A 33 7.84 0.25 11.03
C GLY A 33 6.64 -0.65 10.82
N CYS A 34 6.45 -1.16 9.62
CA CYS A 34 5.43 -2.15 9.30
C CYS A 34 6.07 -3.36 8.62
N GLU A 35 5.81 -4.55 9.15
CA GLU A 35 6.23 -5.81 8.53
C GLU A 35 5.14 -6.29 7.58
N ILE A 36 5.44 -6.40 6.28
CA ILE A 36 4.50 -6.87 5.27
C ILE A 36 4.61 -8.39 5.14
N HIS A 37 3.52 -9.10 5.42
CA HIS A 37 3.46 -10.58 5.36
C HIS A 37 2.95 -11.09 4.02
N ALA A 38 1.98 -10.38 3.43
CA ALA A 38 1.41 -10.72 2.13
C ALA A 38 0.76 -9.49 1.49
N MET A 39 0.68 -9.51 0.15
CA MET A 39 -0.02 -8.51 -0.63
C MET A 39 -0.74 -9.14 -1.83
N CYS A 40 -1.87 -8.55 -2.21
CA CYS A 40 -2.58 -8.86 -3.43
C CYS A 40 -2.94 -7.55 -4.15
N LEU A 41 -2.41 -7.38 -5.36
CA LEU A 41 -2.60 -6.20 -6.20
C LEU A 41 -3.64 -6.53 -7.26
N MET A 42 -4.75 -5.79 -7.26
CA MET A 42 -5.80 -5.85 -8.27
C MET A 42 -5.84 -4.50 -8.97
N THR A 43 -6.36 -4.45 -10.20
CA THR A 43 -6.39 -3.21 -11.00
C THR A 43 -7.02 -2.01 -10.28
N ASN A 44 -7.99 -2.20 -9.38
CA ASN A 44 -8.67 -1.12 -8.66
C ASN A 44 -8.56 -1.16 -7.13
N HIS A 45 -7.83 -2.10 -6.54
CA HIS A 45 -7.66 -2.19 -5.09
C HIS A 45 -6.48 -3.07 -4.69
N VAL A 46 -6.04 -2.91 -3.45
CA VAL A 46 -4.93 -3.65 -2.85
C VAL A 46 -5.33 -4.22 -1.50
N HIS A 47 -4.98 -5.48 -1.25
CA HIS A 47 -5.06 -6.11 0.07
C HIS A 47 -3.65 -6.27 0.65
N LEU A 48 -3.48 -5.87 1.91
CA LEU A 48 -2.22 -6.01 2.64
C LEU A 48 -2.45 -6.77 3.95
N LEU A 49 -1.65 -7.79 4.19
CA LEU A 49 -1.49 -8.42 5.49
C LEU A 49 -0.18 -7.92 6.08
N LEU A 50 -0.24 -7.21 7.21
CA LEU A 50 0.94 -6.61 7.83
C LEU A 50 0.81 -6.52 9.34
N THR A 51 1.95 -6.44 10.03
CA THR A 51 2.06 -6.16 11.46
C THR A 51 2.77 -4.82 11.65
N PRO A 52 2.12 -3.79 12.21
CA PRO A 52 2.83 -2.57 12.58
C PRO A 52 3.62 -2.78 13.88
N THR A 53 4.87 -2.30 13.91
CA THR A 53 5.73 -2.35 15.11
C THR A 53 5.53 -1.15 16.04
N CYS A 54 4.80 -0.13 15.58
CA CYS A 54 4.38 1.02 16.38
C CYS A 54 2.89 1.34 16.20
N PHE A 55 2.26 1.97 17.20
CA PHE A 55 0.81 2.25 17.23
C PHE A 55 0.31 3.00 16.00
N ALA A 56 1.07 3.96 15.49
CA ALA A 56 0.69 4.80 14.35
C ALA A 56 1.16 4.25 12.99
N GLY A 57 1.98 3.19 12.95
CA GLY A 57 2.71 2.76 11.75
C GLY A 57 1.78 2.44 10.58
N ALA A 58 0.78 1.59 10.83
CA ALA A 58 -0.21 1.21 9.82
C ALA A 58 -0.97 2.41 9.24
N GLY A 59 -1.36 3.37 10.08
CA GLY A 59 -2.08 4.57 9.65
C GLY A 59 -1.20 5.54 8.84
N LEU A 60 0.04 5.74 9.26
CA LEU A 60 1.01 6.57 8.54
C LEU A 60 1.38 5.98 7.18
N LEU A 61 1.58 4.66 7.13
CA LEU A 61 1.83 3.92 5.89
C LEU A 61 0.68 4.08 4.90
N MET A 62 -0.57 3.85 5.34
CA MET A 62 -1.76 4.03 4.48
C MET A 62 -1.92 5.47 4.00
N LYS A 63 -1.67 6.44 4.88
CA LYS A 63 -1.70 7.87 4.50
C LYS A 63 -0.64 8.18 3.44
N GLY A 64 0.59 7.70 3.61
CA GLY A 64 1.67 7.91 2.65
C GLY A 64 1.41 7.26 1.28
N LEU A 65 0.78 6.07 1.26
CA LEU A 65 0.34 5.42 0.03
C LEU A 65 -0.77 6.21 -0.67
N GLY A 66 -1.75 6.71 0.08
CA GLY A 66 -2.90 7.45 -0.46
C GLY A 66 -2.65 8.92 -0.79
N GLN A 67 -1.55 9.51 -0.28
CA GLN A 67 -1.13 10.86 -0.64
C GLN A 67 -0.36 10.82 -1.97
N ARG A 68 -1.11 10.98 -3.06
CA ARG A 68 -0.68 11.49 -4.37
C ARG A 68 -1.91 11.98 -5.13
#